data_AF-A0A2R9T2L9-F1
#
_entry.id   AF-A0A2R9T2L9-F1
#
_cell.length_a   1.000
_cell.length_b   1.000
_cell.length_c   1.000
_cell.angle_alpha   90.00
_cell.angle_beta   90.00
_cell.angle_gamma   90.00
#
_symmetry.space_group_name_H-M   'P 1'
#
loop_
_entity.id
_entity.type
_entity.pdbx_description
1 polymer ?
#
loop_
_entity_poly.entity_id
_entity_poly.type
_entity_poly.pdbx_seq_one_letter_code
_entity_poly.pdbx_strand_id
1 'polypeptide(L)'
;MKKRWITNLFLLTGLFTWNVTAFASENVIQIIEAQHDKSALFIRLFISLVALVLYIGICRTALLFLHYKEIFGAKDALARILFNSRSLATTNVRNLKQNVFLQQYKKAISEKIGQGNAFGLDTNILMHYPTETFEILKKENIVMSREVQKELDGLKNSSDKETSSNARRAFKAIEDAQRQGQSLTILPSVDFKTLTQLNLADTMDDRILAAYLQLHKQGKPIYFLTNDRGAKITARNAGMPIVEIEQSTKQVKNPWIGLVAAGILGIILLVGLVGYNAFAFFQANSQVGKGFSLGEDSVFDKASLKTSTYDEIIEKINLDSNHIYNPSHADQFVQPTQQGYDRSPIYGGN
;
A
#
# COMPACT_ATOMS: atom_id res chain seq x y z
N MET A 1 -8.10 14.95 -21.52
CA MET A 1 -6.70 15.44 -21.33
C MET A 1 -5.85 14.67 -20.31
N LYS A 2 -6.36 14.24 -19.14
CA LYS A 2 -5.53 13.63 -18.07
C LYS A 2 -4.91 12.24 -18.37
N LYS A 3 -5.52 11.41 -19.23
CA LYS A 3 -4.96 10.09 -19.58
C LYS A 3 -3.62 10.18 -20.34
N ARG A 4 -3.46 11.17 -21.22
CA ARG A 4 -2.25 11.34 -22.06
C ARG A 4 -1.00 11.67 -21.23
N TRP A 5 -1.16 12.40 -20.12
CA TRP A 5 -0.04 12.79 -19.26
C TRP A 5 0.58 11.60 -18.52
N ILE A 6 -0.23 10.63 -18.08
CA ILE A 6 0.26 9.45 -17.35
C ILE A 6 0.99 8.50 -18.29
N THR A 7 0.45 8.25 -19.49
CA THR A 7 1.16 7.46 -20.51
C THR A 7 2.47 8.11 -20.94
N ASN A 8 2.50 9.44 -21.06
CA ASN A 8 3.73 10.16 -21.39
C ASN A 8 4.76 10.05 -20.26
N LEU A 9 4.34 10.07 -18.99
CA LEU A 9 5.24 9.91 -17.86
C LEU A 9 5.86 8.50 -17.80
N PHE A 10 5.07 7.45 -18.06
CA PHE A 10 5.59 6.08 -18.13
C PHE A 10 6.51 5.85 -19.33
N LEU A 11 6.21 6.46 -20.48
CA LEU A 11 7.11 6.42 -21.64
C LEU A 11 8.42 7.16 -21.36
N LEU A 12 8.36 8.30 -20.66
CA LEU A 12 9.53 9.08 -20.30
C LEU A 12 10.44 8.33 -19.31
N THR A 13 9.87 7.65 -18.30
CA THR A 13 10.64 6.87 -17.35
C THR A 13 11.24 5.62 -18.00
N GLY A 14 10.49 4.95 -18.89
CA GLY A 14 11.00 3.82 -19.68
C GLY A 14 12.13 4.21 -20.64
N LEU A 15 12.01 5.37 -21.31
CA LEU A 15 13.07 5.92 -22.17
C LEU A 15 14.28 6.35 -21.36
N PHE A 16 14.10 6.90 -20.16
CA PHE A 16 15.20 7.27 -19.28
C PHE A 16 15.97 6.04 -18.78
N THR A 17 15.27 4.99 -18.32
CA THR A 17 15.94 3.74 -17.93
C THR A 17 16.63 3.08 -19.12
N TRP A 18 16.02 3.07 -20.31
CA TRP A 18 16.66 2.55 -21.51
C TRP A 18 17.96 3.31 -21.86
N ASN A 19 17.92 4.65 -21.88
CA ASN A 19 19.10 5.46 -22.18
C ASN A 19 20.21 5.33 -21.14
N VAL A 20 19.88 5.27 -19.84
CA VAL A 20 20.88 5.04 -18.79
C VAL A 20 21.52 3.66 -18.92
N THR A 21 20.74 2.65 -19.29
CA THR A 21 21.25 1.28 -19.48
C THR A 21 22.10 1.17 -20.75
N ALA A 22 21.68 1.84 -21.84
CA ALA A 22 22.40 1.87 -23.10
C ALA A 22 23.72 2.68 -22.99
N PHE A 23 23.70 3.85 -22.36
CA PHE A 23 24.89 4.68 -22.13
C PHE A 23 25.91 4.01 -21.20
N ALA A 24 25.43 3.24 -20.22
CA ALA A 24 26.29 2.38 -19.39
C ALA A 24 26.82 1.14 -20.15
N SER A 25 26.24 0.79 -21.29
CA SER A 25 26.72 -0.31 -22.14
C SER A 25 27.72 0.15 -23.21
N GLU A 26 27.58 1.38 -23.72
CA GLU A 26 28.39 1.90 -24.83
C GLU A 26 29.77 2.40 -24.38
N ASN A 27 29.90 2.89 -23.15
CA ASN A 27 31.18 3.39 -22.61
C ASN A 27 32.07 2.30 -21.96
N VAL A 28 31.68 1.03 -22.02
CA VAL A 28 32.40 -0.08 -21.34
C VAL A 28 33.25 -0.90 -22.32
N ILE A 29 33.20 -0.63 -23.63
CA ILE A 29 33.75 -1.52 -24.67
C ILE A 29 35.26 -1.31 -24.95
N GLN A 30 35.99 -0.41 -24.28
CA GLN A 30 37.38 -0.15 -24.69
C GLN A 30 38.53 -0.48 -23.74
N ILE A 31 38.34 -1.04 -22.53
CA ILE A 31 39.49 -1.39 -21.66
C ILE A 31 39.24 -2.67 -20.82
N ILE A 32 39.88 -3.80 -21.22
CA ILE A 32 40.32 -4.99 -20.43
C ILE A 32 39.23 -6.03 -20.03
N GLU A 33 39.31 -7.23 -20.61
CA GLU A 33 38.17 -8.02 -21.11
C GLU A 33 37.77 -9.28 -20.29
N ALA A 34 38.00 -9.33 -18.98
CA ALA A 34 37.44 -10.45 -18.16
C ALA A 34 37.10 -10.08 -16.70
N GLN A 35 37.93 -9.26 -16.05
CA GLN A 35 37.57 -8.71 -14.73
C GLN A 35 36.57 -7.55 -14.81
N HIS A 36 36.58 -6.80 -15.92
CA HIS A 36 35.68 -5.66 -16.11
C HIS A 36 34.24 -6.08 -16.43
N ASP A 37 34.02 -7.28 -16.98
CA ASP A 37 32.68 -7.82 -17.20
C ASP A 37 31.93 -8.10 -15.89
N LYS A 38 32.64 -8.55 -14.85
CA LYS A 38 32.02 -8.75 -13.53
C LYS A 38 31.59 -7.43 -12.89
N SER A 39 32.44 -6.40 -12.95
CA SER A 39 32.11 -5.09 -12.40
C SER A 39 30.97 -4.43 -13.18
N ALA A 40 30.95 -4.56 -14.51
CA ALA A 40 29.86 -4.08 -15.36
C ALA A 40 28.53 -4.80 -15.06
N LEU A 41 28.54 -6.13 -14.92
CA LEU A 41 27.34 -6.91 -14.56
C LEU A 41 26.83 -6.55 -13.16
N PHE A 42 27.72 -6.36 -12.19
CA PHE A 42 27.37 -5.91 -10.85
C PHE A 42 26.70 -4.52 -10.86
N ILE A 43 27.28 -3.57 -11.60
CA ILE A 43 26.72 -2.21 -11.75
C ILE A 43 25.32 -2.28 -12.39
N ARG A 44 25.13 -3.09 -13.44
CA ARG A 44 23.82 -3.28 -14.08
C ARG A 44 22.79 -3.88 -13.12
N LEU A 45 23.17 -4.88 -12.33
CA LEU A 45 22.30 -5.47 -11.31
C LEU A 45 21.91 -4.45 -10.25
N PHE A 46 22.88 -3.67 -9.77
CA PHE A 46 22.66 -2.63 -8.77
C PHE A 46 21.70 -1.53 -9.28
N ILE A 47 21.95 -1.01 -10.48
CA ILE A 47 21.06 0.00 -11.11
C ILE A 47 19.64 -0.56 -11.28
N SER A 48 19.51 -1.82 -11.70
CA SER A 48 18.21 -2.46 -11.87
C SER A 48 17.45 -2.61 -10.54
N LEU A 49 18.16 -2.96 -9.46
CA LEU A 49 17.60 -3.07 -8.11
C LEU A 49 17.12 -1.70 -7.61
N VAL A 50 17.93 -0.65 -7.76
CA VAL A 50 17.57 0.72 -7.38
C VAL A 50 16.35 1.20 -8.17
N ALA A 51 16.31 0.94 -9.48
CA ALA A 51 15.17 1.27 -10.33
C ALA A 51 13.89 0.55 -9.87
N LEU A 52 13.97 -0.73 -9.52
CA LEU A 52 12.84 -1.50 -8.98
C LEU A 52 12.31 -0.89 -7.68
N VAL A 53 13.20 -0.56 -6.74
CA VAL A 53 12.81 0.05 -5.44
C VAL A 53 12.13 1.41 -5.65
N LEU A 54 12.70 2.27 -6.49
CA LEU A 54 12.12 3.57 -6.84
C LEU A 54 10.75 3.41 -7.51
N TYR A 55 10.62 2.46 -8.44
CA TYR A 55 9.36 2.19 -9.13
C TYR A 55 8.26 1.75 -8.16
N ILE A 56 8.58 0.85 -7.22
CA ILE A 56 7.65 0.42 -6.17
C ILE A 56 7.23 1.63 -5.31
N GLY A 57 8.18 2.48 -4.91
CA GLY A 57 7.91 3.69 -4.14
C GLY A 57 6.98 4.67 -4.87
N ILE A 58 7.23 4.93 -6.15
CA ILE A 58 6.40 5.81 -6.99
C ILE A 58 5.00 5.24 -7.16
N CYS A 59 4.87 3.96 -7.52
CA CYS A 59 3.57 3.31 -7.72
C CYS A 59 2.73 3.35 -6.43
N ARG A 60 3.36 3.05 -5.29
CA ARG A 60 2.71 3.11 -3.98
C ARG A 60 2.22 4.54 -3.68
N THR A 61 3.09 5.53 -3.83
CA THR A 61 2.76 6.94 -3.57
C THR A 61 1.64 7.43 -4.49
N ALA A 62 1.68 7.04 -5.77
CA ALA A 62 0.64 7.36 -6.73
C ALA A 62 -0.70 6.74 -6.33
N LEU A 63 -0.75 5.45 -5.98
CA LEU A 63 -1.97 4.79 -5.53
C LEU A 63 -2.57 5.46 -4.29
N LEU A 64 -1.73 5.84 -3.33
CA LEU A 64 -2.17 6.54 -2.11
C LEU A 64 -2.68 7.95 -2.40
N PHE A 65 -2.03 8.69 -3.30
CA PHE A 65 -2.49 10.00 -3.72
C PHE A 65 -3.85 9.94 -4.38
N LEU A 66 -4.00 8.99 -5.28
CA LEU A 66 -5.23 8.73 -5.99
C LEU A 66 -6.37 8.37 -5.03
N HIS A 67 -6.09 7.51 -4.05
CA HIS A 67 -7.03 7.16 -2.99
C HIS A 67 -7.44 8.37 -2.13
N TYR A 68 -6.47 9.12 -1.60
CA TYR A 68 -6.77 10.27 -0.74
C TYR A 68 -7.42 11.42 -1.51
N LYS A 69 -7.11 11.58 -2.80
CA LYS A 69 -7.73 12.60 -3.65
C LYS A 69 -9.23 12.36 -3.82
N GLU A 70 -9.66 11.11 -3.89
CA GLU A 70 -11.07 10.75 -3.98
C GLU A 70 -11.81 11.07 -2.67
N ILE A 71 -11.14 10.92 -1.52
CA ILE A 71 -11.75 11.13 -0.20
C ILE A 71 -11.73 12.60 0.24
N PHE A 72 -10.58 13.27 0.10
CA PHE A 72 -10.31 14.58 0.70
C PHE A 72 -10.11 15.69 -0.35
N GLY A 73 -10.13 15.36 -1.64
CA GLY A 73 -9.74 16.28 -2.69
C GLY A 73 -8.22 16.38 -2.86
N ALA A 74 -7.78 17.01 -3.96
CA ALA A 74 -6.38 16.92 -4.41
C ALA A 74 -5.37 17.62 -3.50
N LYS A 75 -5.73 18.77 -2.89
CA LYS A 75 -4.84 19.55 -2.03
C LYS A 75 -4.55 18.81 -0.72
N ASP A 76 -5.60 18.33 -0.06
CA ASP A 76 -5.49 17.63 1.22
C ASP A 76 -4.85 16.25 1.09
N ALA A 77 -5.04 15.59 -0.05
CA ALA A 77 -4.37 14.32 -0.38
C ALA A 77 -2.85 14.47 -0.41
N LEU A 78 -2.35 15.51 -1.08
CA LEU A 78 -0.93 15.80 -1.17
C LEU A 78 -0.33 16.12 0.21
N ALA A 79 -1.00 16.98 0.98
CA ALA A 79 -0.58 17.30 2.35
C ALA A 79 -0.48 16.03 3.21
N ARG A 80 -1.48 15.15 3.17
CA ARG A 80 -1.48 13.91 3.96
C ARG A 80 -0.38 12.94 3.57
N ILE A 81 -0.01 12.85 2.30
CA ILE A 81 1.10 11.99 1.85
C ILE A 81 2.45 12.55 2.29
N LEU A 82 2.63 13.87 2.15
CA LEU A 82 3.87 14.55 2.50
C LEU A 82 4.12 14.54 4.02
N PHE A 83 3.06 14.70 4.82
CA PHE A 83 3.17 14.83 6.28
C PHE A 83 2.86 13.55 7.06
N ASN A 84 2.41 12.46 6.42
CA ASN A 84 2.03 11.22 7.12
C ASN A 84 2.55 9.94 6.44
N SER A 85 3.88 9.81 6.38
CA SER A 85 4.60 8.65 5.84
C SER A 85 4.25 7.32 6.52
N ARG A 86 3.83 7.34 7.80
CA ARG A 86 3.42 6.15 8.57
C ARG A 86 2.04 5.62 8.19
N SER A 87 1.11 6.46 7.73
CA SER A 87 -0.26 6.02 7.38
C SER A 87 -0.35 5.14 6.13
N LEU A 88 0.71 5.15 5.31
CA LEU A 88 0.78 4.46 4.03
C LEU A 88 0.90 2.92 4.16
N ALA A 89 1.18 2.39 5.35
CA ALA A 89 1.41 0.96 5.58
C ALA A 89 0.17 0.17 6.05
N THR A 90 -0.92 0.84 6.42
CA THR A 90 -2.02 0.20 7.17
C THR A 90 -3.42 0.48 6.63
N THR A 91 -3.56 1.03 5.41
CA THR A 91 -4.87 1.31 4.82
C THR A 91 -5.60 0.02 4.43
N ASN A 92 -6.23 -0.61 5.42
CA ASN A 92 -7.01 -1.83 5.31
C ASN A 92 -8.23 -1.64 4.39
N VAL A 93 -8.52 -2.63 3.54
CA VAL A 93 -9.69 -2.66 2.64
C VAL A 93 -11.03 -2.49 3.37
N ARG A 94 -11.07 -2.81 4.68
CA ARG A 94 -12.21 -2.55 5.57
C ARG A 94 -12.55 -1.04 5.66
N ASN A 95 -11.54 -0.16 5.71
CA ASN A 95 -11.72 1.30 5.74
C ASN A 95 -12.30 1.85 4.44
N LEU A 96 -12.02 1.20 3.30
CA LEU A 96 -12.54 1.61 1.98
C LEU A 96 -14.06 1.42 1.88
N LYS A 97 -14.60 0.26 2.27
CA LYS A 97 -16.06 0.04 2.32
C LYS A 97 -16.74 0.95 3.34
N GLN A 98 -16.09 1.14 4.48
CA GLN A 98 -16.58 2.01 5.55
C GLN A 98 -16.71 3.46 5.09
N ASN A 99 -15.77 3.95 4.26
CA ASN A 99 -15.83 5.28 3.66
C ASN A 99 -16.97 5.47 2.66
N VAL A 100 -17.26 4.48 1.79
CA VAL A 100 -18.36 4.61 0.81
C VAL A 100 -19.71 4.71 1.52
N PHE A 101 -19.94 3.85 2.52
CA PHE A 101 -21.15 3.93 3.33
C PHE A 101 -21.27 5.28 4.01
N LEU A 102 -20.20 5.78 4.64
CA LEU A 102 -20.23 7.07 5.33
C LEU A 102 -20.61 8.23 4.40
N GLN A 103 -20.11 8.23 3.16
CA GLN A 103 -20.46 9.24 2.16
C GLN A 103 -21.95 9.18 1.79
N GLN A 104 -22.48 7.98 1.56
CA GLN A 104 -23.91 7.76 1.27
C GLN A 104 -24.79 8.16 2.45
N TYR A 105 -24.37 7.78 3.66
CA TYR A 105 -25.03 8.12 4.91
C TYR A 105 -25.09 9.63 5.13
N LYS A 106 -23.95 10.32 4.96
CA LYS A 106 -23.86 11.78 5.05
C LYS A 106 -24.77 12.45 4.01
N LYS A 107 -24.77 11.95 2.77
CA LYS A 107 -25.64 12.45 1.71
C LYS A 107 -27.12 12.30 2.10
N ALA A 108 -27.54 11.10 2.49
CA ALA A 108 -28.93 10.80 2.85
C ALA A 108 -29.42 11.65 4.02
N ILE A 109 -28.57 11.89 5.03
CA ILE A 109 -28.91 12.78 6.14
C ILE A 109 -28.96 14.25 5.69
N SER A 110 -28.01 14.70 4.86
CA SER A 110 -27.96 16.10 4.42
C SER A 110 -29.20 16.57 3.66
N GLU A 111 -29.92 15.64 3.01
CA GLU A 111 -31.21 15.91 2.34
C GLU A 111 -32.37 16.14 3.34
N LYS A 112 -32.18 15.80 4.62
CA LYS A 112 -33.20 15.86 5.69
C LYS A 112 -32.89 16.88 6.79
N ILE A 113 -31.65 17.35 6.86
CA ILE A 113 -31.15 18.38 7.78
C ILE A 113 -31.81 19.75 7.51
N GLY A 114 -31.95 20.59 8.54
CA GLY A 114 -32.46 21.97 8.41
C GLY A 114 -33.98 22.09 8.24
N GLN A 115 -34.70 20.97 8.25
CA GLN A 115 -36.17 20.91 8.16
C GLN A 115 -36.85 20.89 9.54
N GLY A 116 -36.09 21.01 10.63
CA GLY A 116 -36.62 20.94 12.00
C GLY A 116 -36.99 19.53 12.46
N ASN A 117 -36.48 18.51 11.77
CA ASN A 117 -36.75 17.11 12.09
C ASN A 117 -35.91 16.64 13.27
N ALA A 118 -36.44 15.69 14.03
CA ALA A 118 -35.67 14.90 14.97
C ALA A 118 -35.07 13.65 14.28
N PHE A 119 -33.95 13.15 14.81
CA PHE A 119 -33.28 11.95 14.31
C PHE A 119 -33.16 10.91 15.41
N GLY A 120 -33.86 9.79 15.25
CA GLY A 120 -33.85 8.63 16.15
C GLY A 120 -32.67 7.70 15.84
N LEU A 121 -31.76 7.49 16.78
CA LEU A 121 -30.55 6.69 16.56
C LEU A 121 -30.72 5.20 16.87
N ASP A 122 -30.28 4.32 15.98
CA ASP A 122 -30.14 2.88 16.22
C ASP A 122 -28.77 2.51 16.85
N THR A 123 -28.72 1.43 17.63
CA THR A 123 -27.52 0.86 18.22
C THR A 123 -26.48 0.52 17.15
N ASN A 124 -26.89 -0.07 16.02
CA ASN A 124 -25.96 -0.45 14.94
C ASN A 124 -25.23 0.75 14.33
N ILE A 125 -25.91 1.89 14.18
CA ILE A 125 -25.29 3.12 13.68
C ILE A 125 -24.26 3.64 14.69
N LEU A 126 -24.62 3.65 15.98
CA LEU A 126 -23.74 4.10 17.06
C LEU A 126 -22.53 3.17 17.26
N MET A 127 -22.68 1.87 17.03
CA MET A 127 -21.59 0.90 17.13
C MET A 127 -20.53 1.09 16.04
N HIS A 128 -20.91 1.56 14.85
CA HIS A 128 -20.01 1.65 13.70
C HIS A 128 -19.55 3.08 13.38
N TYR A 129 -20.40 4.09 13.62
CA TYR A 129 -20.18 5.48 13.20
C TYR A 129 -20.64 6.51 14.27
N PRO A 130 -20.24 6.37 15.54
CA PRO A 130 -20.77 7.22 16.60
C PRO A 130 -20.35 8.69 16.43
N THR A 131 -19.05 8.96 16.31
CA THR A 131 -18.50 10.32 16.21
C THR A 131 -19.01 11.04 14.97
N GLU A 132 -19.01 10.36 13.82
CA GLU A 132 -19.46 10.94 12.56
C GLU A 132 -20.95 11.26 12.58
N THR A 133 -21.77 10.42 13.21
CA THR A 133 -23.21 10.67 13.35
C THR A 133 -23.47 11.95 14.14
N PHE A 134 -22.80 12.14 15.29
CA PHE A 134 -22.96 13.36 16.10
C PHE A 134 -22.38 14.61 15.44
N GLU A 135 -21.32 14.48 14.64
CA GLU A 135 -20.79 15.62 13.87
C GLU A 135 -21.73 16.03 12.73
N ILE A 136 -22.31 15.07 12.00
CA ILE A 136 -23.26 15.35 10.93
C ILE A 136 -24.54 16.01 11.49
N LEU A 137 -25.03 15.52 12.63
CA LEU A 137 -26.28 15.96 13.26
C LEU A 137 -26.10 17.10 14.28
N LYS A 138 -24.93 17.73 14.32
CA LYS A 138 -24.53 18.70 15.36
C LYS A 138 -25.52 19.84 15.60
N LYS A 139 -26.31 20.23 14.59
CA LYS A 139 -27.29 21.33 14.65
C LYS A 139 -28.75 20.84 14.69
N GLU A 140 -28.96 19.54 14.70
CA GLU A 140 -30.29 18.92 14.64
C GLU A 140 -30.72 18.40 16.02
N ASN A 141 -31.99 18.04 16.13
CA ASN A 141 -32.51 17.38 17.33
C ASN A 141 -32.24 15.88 17.25
N ILE A 142 -31.43 15.38 18.17
CA ILE A 142 -31.06 13.96 18.24
C ILE A 142 -31.86 13.31 19.36
N VAL A 143 -32.44 12.15 19.06
CA VAL A 143 -33.27 11.41 19.99
C VAL A 143 -32.78 9.97 20.08
N MET A 144 -32.64 9.46 21.31
CA MET A 144 -32.16 8.11 21.58
C MET A 144 -33.13 7.38 22.49
N SER A 145 -33.53 6.15 22.15
CA SER A 145 -34.33 5.33 23.06
C SER A 145 -33.49 4.90 24.27
N ARG A 146 -34.11 4.78 25.44
CA ARG A 146 -33.48 4.15 26.60
C ARG A 146 -33.00 2.72 26.29
N GLU A 147 -33.68 2.02 25.40
CA GLU A 147 -33.31 0.65 25.01
C GLU A 147 -31.98 0.62 24.24
N VAL A 148 -31.74 1.57 23.32
CA VAL A 148 -30.43 1.72 22.65
C VAL A 148 -29.31 1.91 23.67
N GLN A 149 -29.54 2.72 24.70
CA GLN A 149 -28.58 2.92 25.78
C GLN A 149 -28.31 1.62 26.56
N LYS A 150 -29.35 0.82 26.86
CA LYS A 150 -29.19 -0.48 27.55
C LYS A 150 -28.45 -1.49 26.70
N GLU A 151 -28.73 -1.56 25.40
CA GLU A 151 -28.01 -2.44 24.47
C GLU A 151 -26.52 -2.10 24.44
N LEU A 152 -26.18 -0.82 24.25
CA LEU A 152 -24.79 -0.38 24.30
C LEU A 152 -24.13 -0.74 25.63
N ASP A 153 -24.84 -0.60 26.75
CA ASP A 153 -24.27 -0.92 28.07
C ASP A 153 -23.97 -2.41 28.23
N GLY A 154 -24.88 -3.28 27.76
CA GLY A 154 -24.63 -4.72 27.69
C GLY A 154 -23.40 -5.07 26.85
N LEU A 155 -23.22 -4.39 25.71
CA LEU A 155 -22.12 -4.63 24.78
C LEU A 155 -20.74 -4.23 25.33
N LYS A 156 -20.65 -3.34 26.33
CA LYS A 156 -19.37 -2.91 26.95
C LYS A 156 -18.60 -4.05 27.63
N ASN A 157 -19.32 -5.10 28.02
CA ASN A 157 -18.79 -6.27 28.71
C ASN A 157 -18.73 -7.51 27.80
N SER A 158 -18.93 -7.35 26.49
CA SER A 158 -18.78 -8.43 25.53
C SER A 158 -17.37 -9.03 25.57
N SER A 159 -17.27 -10.35 25.42
CA SER A 159 -16.00 -11.07 25.29
C SER A 159 -15.27 -10.70 23.99
N ASP A 160 -16.00 -10.24 22.97
CA ASP A 160 -15.40 -9.70 21.76
C ASP A 160 -14.83 -8.29 22.04
N LYS A 161 -13.50 -8.19 21.92
CA LYS A 161 -12.75 -6.95 22.15
C LYS A 161 -13.14 -5.85 21.16
N GLU A 162 -13.49 -6.20 19.92
CA GLU A 162 -13.90 -5.21 18.92
C GLU A 162 -15.27 -4.61 19.31
N THR A 163 -16.26 -5.47 19.57
CA THR A 163 -17.60 -5.06 20.02
C THR A 163 -17.55 -4.23 21.30
N SER A 164 -16.84 -4.68 22.34
CA SER A 164 -16.73 -3.94 23.60
C SER A 164 -16.02 -2.59 23.42
N SER A 165 -14.99 -2.52 22.57
CA SER A 165 -14.34 -1.25 22.22
C SER A 165 -15.30 -0.30 21.49
N ASN A 166 -16.06 -0.81 20.52
CA ASN A 166 -17.06 -0.05 19.76
C ASN A 166 -18.15 0.55 20.66
N ALA A 167 -18.69 -0.26 21.58
CA ALA A 167 -19.68 0.21 22.54
C ALA A 167 -19.13 1.33 23.44
N ARG A 168 -17.89 1.19 23.95
CA ARG A 168 -17.24 2.24 24.73
C ARG A 168 -17.02 3.53 23.93
N ARG A 169 -16.67 3.42 22.64
CA ARG A 169 -16.57 4.58 21.74
C ARG A 169 -17.92 5.26 21.52
N ALA A 170 -18.99 4.49 21.38
CA ALA A 170 -20.35 5.04 21.28
C ALA A 170 -20.73 5.84 22.54
N PHE A 171 -20.51 5.31 23.74
CA PHE A 171 -20.73 6.04 24.98
C PHE A 171 -19.90 7.30 25.09
N LYS A 172 -18.62 7.25 24.68
CA LYS A 172 -17.76 8.43 24.70
C LYS A 172 -18.32 9.53 23.79
N ALA A 173 -18.78 9.17 22.58
CA ALA A 173 -19.37 10.14 21.66
C ALA A 173 -20.69 10.73 22.19
N ILE A 174 -21.52 9.92 22.86
CA ILE A 174 -22.74 10.39 23.54
C ILE A 174 -22.39 11.40 24.63
N GLU A 175 -21.42 11.08 25.49
CA GLU A 175 -20.95 11.96 26.55
C GLU A 175 -20.39 13.28 25.99
N ASP A 176 -19.59 13.18 24.93
CA ASP A 176 -19.00 14.36 24.27
C ASP A 176 -20.08 15.24 23.63
N ALA A 177 -21.08 14.65 22.97
CA ALA A 177 -22.22 15.38 22.43
C ALA A 177 -22.99 16.15 23.52
N GLN A 178 -23.23 15.52 24.67
CA GLN A 178 -23.88 16.17 25.82
C GLN A 178 -23.02 17.31 26.39
N ARG A 179 -21.71 17.09 26.57
CA ARG A 179 -20.77 18.12 27.05
C ARG A 179 -20.66 19.32 26.12
N GLN A 180 -20.77 19.09 24.82
CA GLN A 180 -20.78 20.14 23.80
C GLN A 180 -22.13 20.86 23.67
N GLY A 181 -23.13 20.49 24.47
CA GLY A 181 -24.46 21.10 24.44
C GLY A 181 -25.25 20.77 23.18
N GLN A 182 -24.98 19.64 22.52
CA GLN A 182 -25.82 19.17 21.42
C GLN A 182 -27.22 18.81 21.93
N SER A 183 -28.23 18.98 21.07
CA SER A 183 -29.63 18.69 21.38
C SER A 183 -29.90 17.17 21.37
N LEU A 184 -29.35 16.45 22.35
CA LEU A 184 -29.53 15.00 22.52
C LEU A 184 -30.52 14.71 23.66
N THR A 185 -31.65 14.10 23.32
CA THR A 185 -32.68 13.67 24.28
C THR A 185 -32.75 12.14 24.36
N ILE A 186 -32.69 11.59 25.57
CA ILE A 186 -32.93 10.15 25.80
C ILE A 186 -34.40 9.95 26.18
N LEU A 187 -35.14 9.22 25.35
CA LEU A 187 -36.54 8.87 25.60
C LEU A 187 -36.65 7.79 26.67
N PRO A 188 -37.72 7.78 27.47
CA PRO A 188 -37.99 6.71 28.42
C PRO A 188 -38.27 5.38 27.71
N SER A 189 -38.15 4.28 28.47
CA SER A 189 -38.60 2.96 28.02
C SER A 189 -40.11 2.95 27.77
N VAL A 190 -40.53 2.21 26.74
CA VAL A 190 -41.93 2.06 26.37
C VAL A 190 -42.57 0.92 27.16
N ASP A 191 -43.81 1.11 27.61
CA ASP A 191 -44.56 0.09 28.34
C ASP A 191 -45.22 -0.94 27.40
N PHE A 192 -45.58 -2.10 27.95
CA PHE A 192 -46.19 -3.19 27.18
C PHE A 192 -47.53 -2.80 26.52
N LYS A 193 -48.29 -1.91 27.17
CA LYS A 193 -49.55 -1.39 26.64
C LYS A 193 -49.32 -0.61 25.35
N THR A 194 -48.33 0.27 25.31
CA THR A 194 -47.98 1.03 24.10
C THR A 194 -47.50 0.10 22.99
N LEU A 195 -46.69 -0.92 23.28
CA LEU A 195 -46.26 -1.92 22.28
C LEU A 195 -47.46 -2.61 21.62
N THR A 196 -48.42 -3.06 22.43
CA THR A 196 -49.65 -3.70 21.95
C THR A 196 -50.48 -2.75 21.08
N GLN A 197 -50.62 -1.47 21.48
CA GLN A 197 -51.32 -0.45 20.70
C GLN A 197 -50.65 -0.13 19.36
N LEU A 198 -49.34 -0.34 19.26
CA LEU A 198 -48.55 -0.13 18.05
C LEU A 198 -48.44 -1.40 17.19
N ASN A 199 -49.03 -2.52 17.61
CA ASN A 199 -48.88 -3.83 16.96
C ASN A 199 -47.41 -4.26 16.82
N LEU A 200 -46.59 -3.97 17.84
CA LEU A 200 -45.18 -4.34 17.90
C LEU A 200 -44.97 -5.45 18.93
N ALA A 201 -43.96 -6.31 18.71
CA ALA A 201 -43.63 -7.38 19.64
C ALA A 201 -42.86 -6.83 20.85
N ASP A 202 -42.79 -7.63 21.91
CA ASP A 202 -41.96 -7.32 23.07
C ASP A 202 -40.50 -7.74 22.85
N THR A 203 -39.86 -7.11 21.87
CA THR A 203 -38.43 -7.27 21.58
C THR A 203 -37.70 -5.95 21.77
N MET A 204 -36.37 -6.00 21.92
CA MET A 204 -35.57 -4.79 22.13
C MET A 204 -35.66 -3.85 20.91
N ASP A 205 -35.50 -4.37 19.70
CA ASP A 205 -35.62 -3.63 18.44
C ASP A 205 -37.01 -2.96 18.31
N ASP A 206 -38.07 -3.71 18.63
CA ASP A 206 -39.43 -3.20 18.57
C ASP A 206 -39.70 -2.14 19.65
N ARG A 207 -39.11 -2.26 20.84
CA ARG A 207 -39.17 -1.22 21.89
C ARG A 207 -38.43 0.06 21.47
N ILE A 208 -37.32 -0.06 20.75
CA ILE A 208 -36.61 1.09 20.17
C ILE A 208 -37.52 1.78 19.14
N LEU A 209 -38.07 1.01 18.19
CA LEU A 209 -38.99 1.54 17.19
C LEU A 209 -40.24 2.16 17.82
N ALA A 210 -40.82 1.53 18.84
CA ALA A 210 -42.00 2.00 19.54
C ALA A 210 -41.78 3.38 20.17
N ALA A 211 -40.60 3.63 20.76
CA ALA A 211 -40.27 4.92 21.38
C ALA A 211 -40.31 6.04 20.34
N TYR A 212 -39.76 5.80 19.15
CA TYR A 212 -39.76 6.77 18.06
C TYR A 212 -41.13 6.91 17.40
N LEU A 213 -41.84 5.80 17.21
CA LEU A 213 -43.16 5.81 16.60
C LEU A 213 -44.21 6.51 17.49
N GLN A 214 -44.09 6.38 18.81
CA GLN A 214 -44.91 7.13 19.76
C GLN A 214 -44.69 8.64 19.60
N LEU A 215 -43.43 9.07 19.47
CA LEU A 215 -43.07 10.47 19.24
C LEU A 215 -43.60 10.97 17.88
N HIS A 216 -43.50 10.14 16.84
CA HIS A 216 -44.03 10.43 15.51
C HIS A 216 -45.56 10.59 15.52
N LYS A 217 -46.29 9.69 16.20
CA LYS A 217 -47.75 9.77 16.35
C LYS A 217 -48.23 10.97 17.17
N GLN A 218 -47.36 11.56 17.99
CA GLN A 218 -47.61 12.84 18.67
C GLN A 218 -47.40 14.05 17.75
N GLY A 219 -47.19 13.85 16.45
CA GLY A 219 -47.02 14.90 15.46
C GLY A 219 -45.60 15.50 15.42
N LYS A 220 -44.63 14.91 16.12
CA LYS A 220 -43.24 15.38 16.02
C LYS A 220 -42.58 14.74 14.79
N PRO A 221 -42.04 15.52 13.86
CA PRO A 221 -41.38 14.98 12.69
C PRO A 221 -40.06 14.32 13.13
N ILE A 222 -39.96 13.00 12.95
CA ILE A 222 -38.77 12.22 13.32
C ILE A 222 -38.43 11.23 12.21
N TYR A 223 -37.14 11.11 11.92
CA TYR A 223 -36.59 10.07 11.06
C TYR A 223 -35.82 9.04 11.88
N PHE A 224 -36.07 7.77 11.64
CA PHE A 224 -35.30 6.68 12.22
C PHE A 224 -34.05 6.38 11.39
N LEU A 225 -32.88 6.42 12.04
CA LEU A 225 -31.58 6.16 11.46
C LEU A 225 -31.14 4.74 11.79
N THR A 226 -31.31 3.84 10.83
CA THR A 226 -30.84 2.45 10.92
C THR A 226 -30.20 2.02 9.61
N ASN A 227 -29.22 1.11 9.71
CA ASN A 227 -28.70 0.40 8.53
C ASN A 227 -29.21 -1.04 8.43
N ASP A 228 -29.79 -1.58 9.51
CA ASP A 228 -30.25 -2.96 9.56
C ASP A 228 -31.46 -3.18 8.64
N ARG A 229 -31.48 -4.31 7.93
CA ARG A 229 -32.55 -4.61 6.96
C ARG A 229 -33.85 -4.99 7.67
N GLY A 230 -33.77 -5.75 8.76
CA GLY A 230 -34.92 -6.14 9.57
C GLY A 230 -35.57 -4.91 10.18
N ALA A 231 -34.77 -4.06 10.84
CA ALA A 231 -35.25 -2.81 11.44
C ALA A 231 -35.94 -1.89 10.41
N LYS A 232 -35.40 -1.78 9.18
CA LYS A 232 -36.04 -1.02 8.09
C LYS A 232 -37.39 -1.60 7.67
N ILE A 233 -37.50 -2.92 7.56
CA ILE A 233 -38.75 -3.59 7.18
C ILE A 233 -39.82 -3.33 8.25
N THR A 234 -39.49 -3.56 9.52
CA THR A 234 -40.40 -3.31 10.64
C THR A 234 -40.82 -1.85 10.71
N ALA A 235 -39.87 -0.92 10.59
CA ALA A 235 -40.15 0.52 10.59
C ALA A 235 -41.10 0.94 9.47
N ARG A 236 -40.91 0.44 8.23
CA ARG A 236 -41.82 0.72 7.12
C ARG A 236 -43.22 0.16 7.36
N ASN A 237 -43.32 -1.07 7.85
CA ASN A 237 -44.61 -1.70 8.17
C ASN A 237 -45.36 -0.93 9.26
N ALA A 238 -44.63 -0.33 10.20
CA ALA A 238 -45.20 0.49 11.27
C ALA A 238 -45.47 1.95 10.88
N GLY A 239 -45.13 2.35 9.64
CA GLY A 239 -45.32 3.72 9.13
C GLY A 239 -44.32 4.74 9.71
N MET A 240 -43.16 4.28 10.20
CA MET A 240 -42.11 5.14 10.70
C MET A 240 -41.23 5.67 9.55
N PRO A 241 -41.03 6.99 9.41
CA PRO A 241 -40.09 7.54 8.44
C PRO A 241 -38.66 7.08 8.72
N ILE A 242 -37.97 6.57 7.70
CA ILE A 242 -36.57 6.12 7.78
C ILE A 242 -35.68 6.94 6.86
N VAL A 243 -34.40 7.11 7.22
CA VAL A 243 -33.41 7.61 6.27
C VAL A 243 -32.88 6.46 5.43
N GLU A 244 -33.17 6.50 4.13
CA GLU A 244 -32.72 5.49 3.20
C GLU A 244 -31.29 5.76 2.74
N ILE A 245 -30.38 4.89 3.17
CA ILE A 245 -29.00 4.88 2.68
C ILE A 245 -28.98 3.96 1.48
N GLU A 246 -28.94 4.53 0.27
CA GLU A 246 -28.81 3.76 -0.97
C GLU A 246 -27.54 2.91 -0.92
N GLN A 247 -27.69 1.59 -0.80
CA GLN A 247 -26.58 0.66 -1.01
C GLN A 247 -26.31 0.63 -2.51
N SER A 248 -25.40 1.48 -3.00
CA SER A 248 -25.05 1.47 -4.42
C SER A 248 -24.41 0.11 -4.78
N THR A 249 -25.19 -0.80 -5.34
CA THR A 249 -24.71 -2.03 -5.98
C THR A 249 -24.06 -1.76 -7.34
N LYS A 250 -24.11 -0.51 -7.81
CA LYS A 250 -23.32 -0.09 -8.98
C LYS A 250 -21.85 -0.35 -8.67
N GLN A 251 -21.33 -1.44 -9.22
CA GLN A 251 -19.91 -1.59 -9.51
C GLN A 251 -19.50 -0.31 -10.23
N VAL A 252 -18.94 0.63 -9.47
CA VAL A 252 -18.21 1.75 -10.03
C VAL A 252 -17.16 1.07 -10.89
N LYS A 253 -17.30 1.18 -12.22
CA LYS A 253 -16.40 0.57 -13.20
C LYS A 253 -15.04 1.16 -12.90
N ASN A 254 -14.26 0.46 -12.09
CA ASN A 254 -13.29 1.12 -11.23
C ASN A 254 -12.16 1.59 -12.15
N PRO A 255 -12.02 2.90 -12.41
CA PRO A 255 -11.01 3.39 -13.35
C PRO A 255 -9.58 3.03 -12.88
N TRP A 256 -9.46 2.67 -11.60
CA TRP A 256 -8.28 2.14 -10.93
C TRP A 256 -7.84 0.76 -11.40
N ILE A 257 -8.73 -0.11 -11.89
CA ILE A 257 -8.36 -1.48 -12.31
C ILE A 257 -7.31 -1.42 -13.43
N GLY A 258 -7.45 -0.49 -14.38
CA GLY A 258 -6.47 -0.31 -15.45
C GLY A 258 -5.10 0.21 -14.95
N LEU A 259 -5.10 1.07 -13.94
CA LEU A 259 -3.87 1.60 -13.33
C LEU A 259 -3.16 0.56 -12.47
N VAL A 260 -3.91 -0.24 -11.71
CA VAL A 260 -3.38 -1.35 -10.90
C VAL A 260 -2.81 -2.43 -11.82
N ALA A 261 -3.54 -2.80 -12.88
CA ALA A 261 -3.06 -3.77 -13.86
C ALA A 261 -1.76 -3.30 -14.54
N ALA A 262 -1.69 -2.04 -14.98
CA ALA A 262 -0.48 -1.47 -15.57
C ALA A 262 0.70 -1.43 -14.58
N GLY A 263 0.46 -1.08 -13.32
CA GLY A 263 1.48 -1.10 -12.27
C GLY A 263 2.01 -2.51 -11.99
N ILE A 264 1.12 -3.51 -11.88
CA ILE A 264 1.51 -4.92 -11.69
C ILE A 264 2.35 -5.40 -12.88
N LEU A 265 1.94 -5.08 -14.10
CA LEU A 265 2.66 -5.47 -15.31
C LEU A 265 4.06 -4.85 -15.37
N GLY A 266 4.19 -3.59 -14.95
CA GLY A 266 5.49 -2.94 -14.79
C GLY A 266 6.38 -3.57 -13.71
N ILE A 267 5.81 -3.99 -12.57
CA ILE A 267 6.56 -4.74 -11.54
C ILE A 267 7.06 -6.07 -12.11
N ILE A 268 6.21 -6.83 -12.81
CA ILE A 268 6.59 -8.12 -13.41
C ILE A 268 7.76 -7.94 -14.38
N LEU A 269 7.70 -6.92 -15.25
CA LEU A 269 8.78 -6.61 -16.19
C LEU A 269 10.09 -6.25 -15.46
N LEU A 270 10.04 -5.41 -14.42
CA LEU A 270 11.23 -5.03 -13.64
C LEU A 270 11.81 -6.20 -12.85
N VAL A 271 10.97 -7.04 -12.25
CA VAL A 271 11.42 -8.27 -11.57
C VAL A 271 12.06 -9.23 -12.55
N GLY A 272 11.47 -9.39 -13.75
CA GLY A 272 12.07 -10.16 -14.84
C GLY A 272 13.44 -9.64 -15.26
N LEU A 273 13.58 -8.31 -15.40
CA LEU A 273 14.86 -7.65 -15.74
C LEU A 273 15.92 -7.86 -14.66
N VAL A 274 15.56 -7.67 -13.38
CA VAL A 274 16.46 -7.92 -12.25
C VAL A 274 16.86 -9.40 -12.20
N GLY A 275 15.92 -10.31 -12.40
CA GLY A 275 16.16 -11.75 -12.44
C GLY A 275 17.11 -12.14 -13.59
N TYR A 276 16.92 -11.58 -14.78
CA TYR A 276 17.80 -11.78 -15.93
C TYR A 276 19.24 -11.31 -15.62
N ASN A 277 19.39 -10.09 -15.08
CA ASN A 277 20.70 -9.55 -14.72
C ASN A 277 21.39 -10.35 -13.61
N ALA A 278 20.62 -10.83 -12.62
CA ALA A 278 21.15 -11.68 -11.56
C ALA A 278 21.61 -13.05 -12.11
N PHE A 279 20.81 -13.66 -12.98
CA PHE A 279 21.16 -14.92 -13.64
C PHE A 279 22.44 -14.79 -14.47
N ALA A 280 22.54 -13.76 -15.30
CA ALA A 280 23.74 -13.49 -16.10
C ALA A 280 24.98 -13.30 -15.21
N PHE A 281 24.85 -12.56 -14.10
CA PHE A 281 25.91 -12.37 -13.12
C PHE A 281 26.37 -13.72 -12.50
N PHE A 282 25.44 -14.56 -12.06
CA PHE A 282 25.77 -15.87 -11.48
C PHE A 282 26.41 -16.82 -12.49
N GLN A 283 25.94 -16.83 -13.74
CA GLN A 283 26.51 -17.65 -14.81
C GLN A 283 27.95 -17.23 -15.11
N ALA A 284 28.20 -15.92 -15.27
CA ALA A 284 29.55 -15.38 -15.46
C ALA A 284 30.47 -15.72 -14.27
N ASN A 285 29.94 -15.62 -13.04
CA ASN A 285 30.72 -15.97 -11.85
C ASN A 285 31.06 -17.47 -11.78
N SER A 286 30.11 -18.35 -12.16
CA SER A 286 30.33 -19.79 -12.21
C SER A 286 31.38 -20.19 -13.27
N GLN A 287 31.35 -19.57 -14.45
CA GLN A 287 32.35 -19.83 -15.50
C GLN A 287 33.76 -19.45 -15.05
N VAL A 288 33.92 -18.30 -14.39
CA VAL A 288 35.22 -17.89 -13.84
C VAL A 288 35.66 -18.83 -12.73
N GLY A 289 34.75 -19.27 -11.85
CA GLY A 289 35.07 -20.27 -10.82
C GLY A 289 35.57 -21.60 -11.41
N LYS A 290 34.96 -22.07 -12.51
CA LYS A 290 35.40 -23.27 -13.22
C LYS A 290 36.75 -23.10 -13.91
N GLY A 291 37.02 -21.91 -14.46
CA GLY A 291 38.33 -21.57 -15.03
C GLY A 291 39.46 -21.61 -13.99
N PHE A 292 39.19 -21.22 -12.75
CA PHE A 292 40.15 -21.35 -11.64
C PHE A 292 40.26 -22.77 -11.08
N SER A 293 39.19 -23.57 -11.09
CA SER A 293 39.23 -24.95 -10.57
C SER A 293 39.85 -25.96 -11.55
N LEU A 294 39.88 -25.65 -12.85
CA LEU A 294 40.54 -26.48 -13.87
C LEU A 294 42.05 -26.21 -13.97
N GLY A 295 42.61 -25.35 -13.10
CA GLY A 295 44.06 -25.20 -12.93
C GLY A 295 44.70 -26.34 -12.13
N GLU A 296 44.22 -27.57 -12.29
CA GLU A 296 45.04 -28.75 -11.99
C GLU A 296 46.03 -28.88 -13.16
N ASP A 297 47.32 -28.91 -12.84
CA ASP A 297 48.48 -28.92 -13.75
C ASP A 297 49.07 -27.55 -14.13
N SER A 298 48.93 -26.52 -13.28
CA SER A 298 49.94 -25.46 -13.31
C SER A 298 51.26 -26.09 -12.82
N VAL A 299 52.25 -26.21 -13.71
CA VAL A 299 53.60 -26.75 -13.43
C VAL A 299 54.32 -25.93 -12.35
N PHE A 300 53.78 -24.78 -12.01
CA PHE A 300 54.17 -23.91 -10.92
C PHE A 300 53.68 -24.42 -9.55
N ASP A 301 54.22 -25.54 -9.08
CA ASP A 301 54.11 -25.87 -7.66
C ASP A 301 55.01 -24.92 -6.87
N LYS A 302 54.40 -23.92 -6.24
CA LYS A 302 55.08 -22.93 -5.40
C LYS A 302 55.88 -23.58 -4.26
N ALA A 303 55.52 -24.81 -3.86
CA ALA A 303 56.26 -25.59 -2.86
C ALA A 303 57.57 -26.22 -3.40
N SER A 304 57.75 -26.29 -4.72
CA SER A 304 58.94 -26.88 -5.36
C SER A 304 60.10 -25.88 -5.58
N LEU A 305 59.86 -24.58 -5.37
CA LEU A 305 60.86 -23.53 -5.55
C LEU A 305 61.76 -23.41 -4.32
N LYS A 306 62.95 -24.02 -4.37
CA LYS A 306 64.02 -23.88 -3.35
C LYS A 306 64.83 -22.58 -3.44
N THR A 307 64.42 -21.64 -4.30
CA THR A 307 65.18 -20.43 -4.61
C THR A 307 64.50 -19.21 -3.98
N SER A 308 65.31 -18.34 -3.37
CA SER A 308 64.87 -17.10 -2.71
C SER A 308 65.16 -15.85 -3.53
N THR A 309 65.73 -15.98 -4.73
CA THR A 309 66.11 -14.86 -5.58
C THR A 309 64.95 -14.47 -6.48
N TYR A 310 64.56 -13.20 -6.42
CA TYR A 310 63.39 -12.66 -7.12
C TYR A 310 63.49 -12.84 -8.65
N ASP A 311 64.70 -12.76 -9.20
CA ASP A 311 64.95 -12.87 -10.63
C ASP A 311 64.66 -14.29 -11.18
N GLU A 312 65.00 -15.35 -10.43
CA GLU A 312 64.71 -16.73 -10.83
C GLU A 312 63.22 -17.07 -10.76
N ILE A 313 62.49 -16.43 -9.84
CA ILE A 313 61.03 -16.54 -9.75
C ILE A 313 60.39 -15.88 -10.97
N ILE A 314 60.85 -14.68 -11.35
CA ILE A 314 60.37 -13.96 -12.53
C ILE A 314 60.70 -14.73 -13.82
N GLU A 315 61.91 -15.27 -13.95
CA GLU A 315 62.33 -16.06 -15.11
C GLU A 315 61.47 -17.31 -15.29
N LYS A 316 61.20 -18.06 -14.21
CA LYS A 316 60.32 -19.22 -14.28
C LYS A 316 58.87 -18.84 -14.60
N ILE A 317 58.34 -17.76 -14.01
CA ILE A 317 57.01 -17.25 -14.34
C ILE A 317 56.90 -16.90 -15.83
N ASN A 318 57.96 -16.35 -16.42
CA ASN A 318 58.00 -16.01 -17.85
C ASN A 318 58.14 -17.25 -18.75
N LEU A 319 58.76 -18.33 -18.27
CA LEU A 319 58.89 -19.60 -18.99
C LEU A 319 57.57 -20.39 -19.07
N ASP A 320 56.68 -20.22 -18.08
CA ASP A 320 55.34 -20.81 -18.06
C ASP A 320 54.26 -19.72 -18.16
N SER A 321 54.16 -19.11 -19.34
CA SER A 321 53.15 -18.07 -19.62
C SER A 321 51.70 -18.56 -19.47
N ASN A 322 51.48 -19.89 -19.44
CA ASN A 322 50.19 -20.53 -19.22
C ASN A 322 49.73 -20.49 -17.75
N HIS A 323 50.63 -20.23 -16.78
CA HIS A 323 50.27 -20.15 -15.37
C HIS A 323 49.46 -18.88 -15.04
N ILE A 324 49.71 -17.75 -15.73
CA ILE A 324 49.06 -16.47 -15.40
C ILE A 324 47.77 -16.26 -16.20
N TYR A 325 47.67 -16.83 -17.40
CA TYR A 325 46.58 -16.52 -18.34
C TYR A 325 45.91 -17.78 -18.86
N ASN A 326 44.61 -17.69 -19.14
CA ASN A 326 43.87 -18.76 -19.80
C ASN A 326 44.59 -19.15 -21.11
N PRO A 327 45.00 -20.42 -21.31
CA PRO A 327 45.80 -20.85 -22.46
C PRO A 327 45.18 -20.49 -23.82
N SER A 328 43.86 -20.38 -23.88
CA SER A 328 43.13 -20.03 -25.12
C SER A 328 43.30 -18.57 -25.57
N HIS A 329 43.89 -17.70 -24.75
CA HIS A 329 44.08 -16.27 -25.03
C HIS A 329 45.52 -15.81 -24.77
N ALA A 330 46.46 -16.74 -24.53
CA ALA A 330 47.83 -16.43 -24.16
C ALA A 330 48.58 -15.61 -25.23
N ASP A 331 48.26 -15.87 -26.50
CA ASP A 331 48.77 -15.18 -27.69
C ASP A 331 48.49 -13.67 -27.70
N GLN A 332 47.41 -13.21 -27.07
CA GLN A 332 47.07 -11.79 -26.96
C GLN A 332 47.98 -11.01 -26.00
N PHE A 333 48.67 -11.72 -25.08
CA PHE A 333 49.55 -11.11 -24.07
C PHE A 333 51.03 -11.23 -24.42
N VAL A 334 51.41 -12.19 -25.28
CA VAL A 334 52.80 -12.42 -25.72
C VAL A 334 53.34 -11.23 -26.52
N GLN A 335 52.56 -10.66 -27.44
CA GLN A 335 53.01 -9.53 -28.26
C GLN A 335 53.32 -8.25 -27.44
N PRO A 336 52.45 -7.79 -26.51
CA PRO A 336 52.74 -6.63 -25.67
C PRO A 336 53.94 -6.83 -24.73
N THR A 337 54.12 -8.02 -24.18
CA THR A 337 55.26 -8.31 -23.29
C THR A 337 56.58 -8.37 -24.05
N GLN A 338 56.62 -8.98 -25.24
CA GLN A 338 57.80 -8.94 -26.10
C GLN A 338 58.16 -7.51 -26.53
N GLN A 339 57.17 -6.69 -26.91
CA GLN A 339 57.41 -5.27 -27.22
C GLN A 339 57.90 -4.44 -26.01
N GLY A 340 57.49 -4.79 -24.79
CA GLY A 340 58.02 -4.18 -23.57
C GLY A 340 59.45 -4.61 -23.25
N TYR A 341 59.78 -5.87 -23.54
CA TYR A 341 61.12 -6.43 -23.36
C TYR A 341 62.12 -5.81 -24.35
N ASP A 342 61.75 -5.70 -25.63
CA ASP A 342 62.58 -5.09 -26.67
C ASP A 342 62.78 -3.57 -26.48
N ARG A 343 61.95 -2.92 -25.66
CA ARG A 343 62.05 -1.48 -25.33
C ARG A 343 62.77 -1.19 -24.01
N SER A 344 63.20 -2.20 -23.25
CA SER A 344 63.97 -1.98 -22.04
C SER A 344 65.41 -1.56 -22.42
N PRO A 345 65.87 -0.37 -22.00
CA PRO A 345 67.24 0.05 -22.30
C PRO A 345 68.20 -0.93 -21.63
N ILE A 346 69.09 -1.51 -22.43
CA ILE A 346 70.20 -2.33 -21.96
C ILE A 346 71.00 -1.45 -20.98
N TYR A 347 70.83 -1.70 -19.68
CA TYR A 347 71.72 -1.15 -18.66
C TYR A 347 73.08 -1.83 -18.83
N GLY A 348 73.89 -1.29 -19.73
CA GLY A 348 75.31 -1.60 -19.82
C GLY A 348 75.99 -1.09 -18.56
N GLY A 349 76.48 -2.03 -17.75
CA GLY A 349 77.36 -1.71 -16.64
C GLY A 349 78.69 -1.15 -17.12
N ASN A 350 79.10 -0.05 -16.49
CA ASN A 350 80.49 0.35 -16.30
C ASN A 350 80.66 0.68 -14.82
#